data_AF-A0A931SZ58-F1
#
_entry.id   AF-A0A931SZ58-F1
#
_cell.length_a   1.000
_cell.length_b   1.000
_cell.length_c   1.000
_cell.angle_alpha   90.00
_cell.angle_beta   90.00
_cell.angle_gamma   90.00
#
_symmetry.space_group_name_H-M   'P 1'
#
loop_
_entity.id
_entity.type
_entity.pdbx_description
1 polymer ?
#
loop_
_entity_poly.entity_id
_entity_poly.type
_entity_poly.pdbx_seq_one_letter_code
_entity_poly.pdbx_strand_id
1 'polypeptide(L)'
;MRTLSIAVAAAMLLAASSSLGIAQVERPADKPSEEIGTGIIGDGIVVPGERIGPLRLGMTPAQMIRLMPLGYRREAFDKEDVIVYEWRREGVWVSLDGATRQVRLISVFGTGAYKTDKGVVLLQTESKMEATYGRSYRRYEYPDDKLTLIRYVALGLQLGIVNYPSQRAIHGRIFTMGIFTPGKEPPLAKSPTK
;
A
#
# COMPACT_ATOMS: atom_id res chain seq x y z
N MET A 1 -15.45 -8.96 -30.85
CA MET A 1 -14.16 -8.51 -30.26
C MET A 1 -14.45 -7.47 -29.18
N ARG A 2 -14.50 -7.90 -27.92
CA ARG A 2 -14.55 -7.04 -26.73
C ARG A 2 -13.66 -7.69 -25.67
N THR A 3 -12.37 -7.41 -25.73
CA THR A 3 -11.38 -7.80 -24.72
C THR A 3 -11.28 -6.65 -23.72
N LEU A 4 -12.17 -6.64 -22.72
CA LEU A 4 -11.92 -5.96 -21.45
C LEU A 4 -11.59 -7.04 -20.42
N SER A 5 -10.30 -7.30 -20.23
CA SER A 5 -9.78 -8.16 -19.17
C SER A 5 -8.85 -7.34 -18.29
N ILE A 6 -9.43 -6.52 -17.42
CA ILE A 6 -8.71 -5.86 -16.32
C ILE A 6 -9.48 -6.18 -15.04
N ALA A 7 -9.29 -7.40 -14.54
CA ALA A 7 -9.67 -7.81 -13.20
C ALA A 7 -8.39 -8.17 -12.44
N VAL A 8 -7.53 -7.16 -12.21
CA VAL A 8 -6.46 -7.26 -11.21
C VAL A 8 -7.09 -6.94 -9.87
N ALA A 9 -7.67 -7.97 -9.25
CA ALA A 9 -8.01 -7.96 -7.85
C ALA A 9 -6.70 -7.87 -7.03
N ALA A 10 -6.50 -6.70 -6.42
CA ALA A 10 -5.75 -6.50 -5.19
C ALA A 10 -6.22 -5.15 -4.59
N ALA A 11 -7.53 -4.95 -4.43
CA ALA A 11 -8.11 -4.93 -3.08
C ALA A 11 -7.44 -5.89 -2.09
N MET A 12 -7.27 -5.43 -0.85
CA MET A 12 -6.85 -6.17 0.37
C MET A 12 -5.39 -5.96 0.84
N LEU A 13 -5.14 -4.81 1.48
CA LEU A 13 -5.10 -4.87 2.95
C LEU A 13 -6.32 -4.09 3.47
N LEU A 14 -7.08 -4.78 4.30
CA LEU A 14 -8.33 -4.40 4.96
C LEU A 14 -9.56 -4.26 4.05
N ALA A 15 -10.40 -5.31 4.09
CA ALA A 15 -11.86 -5.20 4.19
C ALA A 15 -12.43 -6.55 4.62
N ALA A 16 -12.82 -6.58 5.89
CA ALA A 16 -13.84 -7.40 6.53
C ALA A 16 -14.57 -8.46 5.70
N SER A 17 -14.56 -9.68 6.20
CA SER A 17 -15.74 -10.55 6.11
C SER A 17 -16.89 -9.89 6.89
N SER A 18 -17.94 -9.57 6.14
CA SER A 18 -19.35 -9.51 6.56
C SER A 18 -19.71 -8.71 7.82
N SER A 19 -20.20 -7.50 7.61
CA SER A 19 -21.30 -6.91 8.41
C SER A 19 -21.76 -5.61 7.74
N LEU A 20 -23.06 -5.51 7.41
CA LEU A 20 -23.70 -4.25 7.05
C LEU A 20 -23.42 -3.24 8.18
N GLY A 21 -22.60 -2.23 7.90
CA GLY A 21 -22.38 -1.07 8.73
C GLY A 21 -22.26 0.14 7.81
N ILE A 22 -23.04 1.18 8.08
CA ILE A 22 -23.20 2.34 7.22
C ILE A 22 -21.85 3.06 7.06
N ALA A 23 -21.21 2.91 5.89
CA ALA A 23 -20.05 3.70 5.52
C ALA A 23 -20.48 5.15 5.25
N GLN A 24 -20.06 6.10 6.09
CA GLN A 24 -20.16 7.52 5.74
C GLN A 24 -19.11 7.84 4.67
N VAL A 25 -19.57 7.89 3.42
CA VAL A 25 -18.84 8.40 2.27
C VAL A 25 -18.86 9.93 2.34
N GLU A 26 -17.81 10.55 2.87
CA GLU A 26 -17.63 12.00 2.74
C GLU A 26 -16.87 12.33 1.44
N ARG A 27 -17.59 13.05 0.56
CA ARG A 27 -17.33 13.52 -0.82
C ARG A 27 -17.32 12.47 -1.96
N PRO A 28 -18.22 12.63 -2.96
CA PRO A 28 -18.18 11.80 -4.17
C PRO A 28 -16.97 12.19 -5.03
N ALA A 29 -16.23 11.19 -5.49
CA ALA A 29 -15.31 11.35 -6.61
C ALA A 29 -16.15 11.57 -7.89
N ASP A 30 -16.05 12.74 -8.51
CA ASP A 30 -16.89 13.13 -9.67
C ASP A 30 -16.62 12.35 -10.97
N LYS A 31 -15.73 11.36 -10.96
CA LYS A 31 -15.57 10.27 -11.95
C LYS A 31 -14.50 9.30 -11.46
N PRO A 32 -14.64 7.97 -11.64
CA PRO A 32 -13.52 7.06 -11.42
C PRO A 32 -12.43 7.37 -12.45
N SER A 33 -11.23 7.75 -12.02
CA SER A 33 -10.08 7.59 -12.92
C SER A 33 -9.88 6.09 -13.12
N GLU A 34 -10.08 5.61 -14.34
CA GLU A 34 -9.92 4.19 -14.68
C GLU A 34 -8.47 3.70 -14.49
N GLU A 35 -7.51 4.62 -14.41
CA GLU A 35 -6.10 4.32 -14.20
C GLU A 35 -5.77 4.18 -12.70
N ILE A 36 -5.43 2.96 -12.28
CA ILE A 36 -5.07 2.64 -10.91
C ILE A 36 -3.55 2.67 -10.78
N GLY A 37 -3.04 3.51 -9.87
CA GLY A 37 -1.63 3.54 -9.51
C GLY A 37 -0.70 3.76 -10.69
N THR A 38 -1.12 4.52 -11.70
CA THR A 38 -0.28 4.95 -12.83
C THR A 38 0.44 6.26 -12.52
N GLY A 39 -0.11 7.07 -11.60
CA GLY A 39 0.46 8.33 -11.16
C GLY A 39 1.61 8.17 -10.16
N ILE A 40 2.28 9.29 -9.87
CA ILE A 40 3.23 9.43 -8.76
C ILE A 40 2.96 10.71 -8.00
N ILE A 41 3.41 10.78 -6.75
CA ILE A 41 3.41 12.00 -5.95
C ILE A 41 4.82 12.55 -5.78
N GLY A 42 4.98 13.86 -5.96
CA GLY A 42 6.27 14.55 -5.83
C GLY A 42 7.37 13.89 -6.67
N ASP A 43 8.48 13.52 -6.02
CA ASP A 43 9.62 12.86 -6.66
C ASP A 43 9.46 11.34 -6.83
N GLY A 44 8.37 10.74 -6.32
CA GLY A 44 8.15 9.30 -6.33
C GLY A 44 9.18 8.49 -5.52
N ILE A 45 10.01 9.15 -4.69
CA ILE A 45 11.06 8.48 -3.92
C ILE A 45 10.46 7.96 -2.60
N VAL A 46 10.70 6.68 -2.33
CA VAL A 46 10.41 5.98 -1.08
C VAL A 46 11.69 5.92 -0.26
N VAL A 47 11.73 6.66 0.85
CA VAL A 47 12.83 6.59 1.82
C VAL A 47 12.34 5.75 3.01
N PRO A 48 12.86 4.52 3.19
CA PRO A 48 12.48 3.65 4.31
C PRO A 48 12.44 4.39 5.64
N GLY A 49 11.35 4.24 6.39
CA GLY A 49 11.22 4.84 7.72
C GLY A 49 11.02 6.36 7.76
N GLU A 50 10.98 7.05 6.61
CA GLU A 50 10.95 8.52 6.57
C GLU A 50 9.79 9.08 5.75
N ARG A 51 9.81 8.87 4.42
CA ARG A 51 8.88 9.55 3.49
C ARG A 51 8.60 8.78 2.21
N ILE A 52 7.47 9.11 1.58
CA ILE A 52 7.16 8.78 0.18
C ILE A 52 6.77 10.07 -0.52
N GLY A 53 7.57 10.51 -1.48
CA GLY A 53 7.35 11.81 -2.11
C GLY A 53 7.27 12.90 -1.03
N PRO A 54 6.21 13.72 -1.01
CA PRO A 54 6.02 14.75 0.02
C PRO A 54 5.50 14.20 1.37
N LEU A 55 4.98 12.96 1.43
CA LEU A 55 4.33 12.43 2.62
C LEU A 55 5.35 11.88 3.62
N ARG A 56 5.18 12.20 4.91
CA ARG A 56 6.06 11.74 6.00
C ARG A 56 5.26 11.07 7.12
N LEU A 57 5.86 10.11 7.81
CA LEU A 57 5.20 9.36 8.91
C LEU A 57 4.74 10.26 10.08
N GLY A 58 5.42 11.38 10.33
CA GLY A 58 5.04 12.33 11.39
C GLY A 58 3.92 13.30 11.02
N MET A 59 3.36 13.22 9.80
CA MET A 59 2.30 14.13 9.38
C MET A 59 0.95 13.71 9.94
N THR A 60 0.12 14.70 10.23
CA THR A 60 -1.31 14.51 10.48
C THR A 60 -2.06 14.23 9.17
N PRO A 61 -3.25 13.60 9.22
CA PRO A 61 -4.06 13.37 8.03
C PRO A 61 -4.39 14.67 7.29
N ALA A 62 -4.66 15.75 8.02
CA ALA A 62 -4.93 17.06 7.42
C ALA A 62 -3.72 17.64 6.68
N GLN A 63 -2.49 17.42 7.17
CA GLN A 63 -1.27 17.80 6.45
C GLN A 63 -1.09 16.98 5.18
N MET A 64 -1.33 15.67 5.22
CA MET A 64 -1.22 14.80 4.05
C MET A 64 -2.24 15.17 2.97
N ILE A 65 -3.51 15.37 3.34
CA ILE A 65 -4.57 15.74 2.40
C ILE A 65 -4.24 17.05 1.67
N ARG A 66 -3.60 18.02 2.34
CA ARG A 66 -3.18 19.28 1.70
C ARG A 66 -2.06 19.12 0.68
N LEU A 67 -1.25 18.06 0.79
CA LEU A 67 -0.13 17.80 -0.12
C LEU A 67 -0.52 16.89 -1.29
N MET A 68 -1.68 16.23 -1.20
CA MET A 68 -2.14 15.26 -2.17
C MET A 68 -3.11 15.89 -3.18
N PRO A 69 -3.21 15.32 -4.39
CA PRO A 69 -4.27 15.67 -5.32
C PRO A 69 -5.66 15.49 -4.68
N LEU A 70 -6.64 16.24 -5.21
CA LEU A 70 -8.04 16.09 -4.81
C LEU A 70 -8.56 14.70 -5.21
N GLY A 71 -9.48 14.17 -4.40
CA GLY A 71 -10.15 12.89 -4.69
C GLY A 71 -9.50 11.70 -3.98
N TYR A 72 -9.76 11.57 -2.68
CA TYR A 72 -9.40 10.40 -1.89
C TYR A 72 -10.65 9.64 -1.45
N ARG A 73 -10.50 8.32 -1.27
CA ARG A 73 -11.45 7.49 -0.51
C ARG A 73 -10.98 7.42 0.92
N ARG A 74 -11.91 7.47 1.87
CA ARG A 74 -11.66 7.17 3.28
C ARG A 74 -12.51 5.99 3.70
N GLU A 75 -11.91 5.02 4.36
CA GLU A 75 -12.59 3.85 4.89
C GLU A 75 -12.13 3.59 6.33
N ALA A 76 -13.06 3.19 7.19
CA ALA A 76 -12.78 2.81 8.57
C ALA A 76 -13.06 1.32 8.75
N PHE A 77 -12.14 0.63 9.39
CA PHE A 77 -12.17 -0.80 9.65
C PHE A 77 -12.24 -1.00 11.16
N ASP A 78 -13.46 -1.01 11.69
CA ASP A 78 -13.69 -0.99 13.15
C ASP A 78 -13.17 -2.25 13.84
N LYS A 79 -13.19 -3.42 13.17
CA LYS A 79 -12.69 -4.68 13.75
C LYS A 79 -11.17 -4.66 13.92
N GLU A 80 -10.47 -3.98 13.02
CA GLU A 80 -9.01 -3.90 13.00
C GLU A 80 -8.46 -2.61 13.64
N ASP A 81 -9.35 -1.72 14.09
CA ASP A 81 -9.05 -0.38 14.62
C ASP A 81 -8.12 0.41 13.69
N VAL A 82 -8.50 0.54 12.41
CA VAL A 82 -7.72 1.22 11.37
C VAL A 82 -8.59 2.15 10.52
N ILE A 83 -8.04 3.30 10.13
CA ILE A 83 -8.60 4.12 9.05
C ILE A 83 -7.64 4.13 7.87
N VAL A 84 -8.16 3.98 6.66
CA VAL A 84 -7.37 4.07 5.42
C VAL A 84 -7.84 5.25 4.59
N TYR A 85 -6.87 6.01 4.08
CA TYR A 85 -7.06 6.98 3.01
C TYR A 85 -6.43 6.42 1.73
N GLU A 86 -7.14 6.43 0.61
CA GLU A 86 -6.67 5.93 -0.69
C GLU A 86 -6.78 7.03 -1.75
N TRP A 87 -5.65 7.30 -2.42
CA TRP A 87 -5.58 8.06 -3.66
C TRP A 87 -5.31 7.09 -4.80
N ARG A 88 -6.40 6.61 -5.40
CA ARG A 88 -6.38 5.46 -6.32
C ARG A 88 -5.54 5.69 -7.57
N ARG A 89 -5.60 6.90 -8.15
CA ARG A 89 -4.87 7.26 -9.37
C ARG A 89 -3.36 7.29 -9.14
N GLU A 90 -2.96 7.92 -8.04
CA GLU A 90 -1.57 8.05 -7.61
C GLU A 90 -1.03 6.75 -7.00
N GLY A 91 -1.91 5.78 -6.75
CA GLY A 91 -1.56 4.50 -6.16
C GLY A 91 -1.05 4.66 -4.74
N VAL A 92 -1.63 5.57 -3.95
CA VAL A 92 -1.18 5.84 -2.58
C VAL A 92 -2.26 5.39 -1.61
N TRP A 93 -1.85 4.75 -0.52
CA TRP A 93 -2.69 4.63 0.67
C TRP A 93 -1.96 5.04 1.94
N VAL A 94 -2.72 5.49 2.93
CA VAL A 94 -2.23 5.84 4.26
C VAL A 94 -3.13 5.15 5.25
N SER A 95 -2.56 4.30 6.10
CA SER A 95 -3.29 3.72 7.22
C SER A 95 -2.95 4.43 8.53
N LEU A 96 -3.99 4.69 9.30
CA LEU A 96 -3.94 5.31 10.61
C LEU A 96 -4.41 4.32 11.67
N ASP A 97 -3.91 4.51 12.87
CA ASP A 97 -4.48 3.92 14.07
C ASP A 97 -5.89 4.46 14.32
N GLY A 98 -6.85 3.59 14.62
CA GLY A 98 -8.25 3.95 14.81
C GLY A 98 -8.47 4.85 16.02
N ALA A 99 -7.85 4.49 17.14
CA ALA A 99 -7.89 5.25 18.39
C ALA A 99 -7.07 6.56 18.33
N THR A 100 -5.77 6.47 18.04
CA THR A 100 -4.85 7.62 18.16
C THR A 100 -4.79 8.50 16.91
N ARG A 101 -5.32 8.03 15.78
CA ARG A 101 -5.22 8.68 14.45
C ARG A 101 -3.79 8.93 13.99
N GLN A 102 -2.80 8.30 14.62
CA GLN A 102 -1.40 8.36 14.20
C GLN A 102 -1.19 7.50 12.96
N VAL A 103 -0.30 7.96 12.07
CA VAL A 103 0.06 7.22 10.86
C VAL A 103 0.82 5.96 11.23
N ARG A 104 0.32 4.82 10.74
CA ARG A 104 0.93 3.51 10.93
C ARG A 104 1.74 3.07 9.71
N LEU A 105 1.22 3.36 8.52
CA LEU A 105 1.83 2.97 7.26
C LEU A 105 1.46 3.98 6.17
N ILE A 106 2.43 4.37 5.36
CA ILE A 106 2.20 5.03 4.07
C ILE A 106 2.67 4.04 3.02
N SER A 107 1.91 3.77 1.96
CA SER A 107 2.45 2.96 0.87
C SER A 107 1.98 3.41 -0.49
N VAL A 108 2.74 2.94 -1.47
CA VAL A 108 2.47 3.10 -2.89
C VAL A 108 2.23 1.74 -3.52
N PHE A 109 1.43 1.72 -4.57
CA PHE A 109 1.09 0.53 -5.33
C PHE A 109 0.83 0.83 -6.79
N GLY A 110 0.78 -0.22 -7.61
CA GLY A 110 0.44 -0.13 -9.02
C GLY A 110 1.68 -0.19 -9.92
N THR A 111 1.64 0.60 -10.99
CA THR A 111 2.64 0.59 -12.07
C THR A 111 3.37 1.92 -12.20
N GLY A 112 3.06 2.89 -11.36
CA GLY A 112 3.72 4.19 -11.28
C GLY A 112 5.21 4.05 -10.98
N ALA A 113 5.98 5.06 -11.40
CA ALA A 113 7.44 5.07 -11.34
C ALA A 113 8.01 5.31 -9.92
N TYR A 114 7.37 4.75 -8.88
CA TYR A 114 7.88 4.79 -7.53
C TYR A 114 9.15 3.95 -7.40
N LYS A 115 10.12 4.49 -6.67
CA LYS A 115 11.41 3.86 -6.41
C LYS A 115 11.89 4.14 -5.00
N THR A 116 12.60 3.20 -4.41
CA THR A 116 13.31 3.47 -3.17
C THR A 116 14.50 4.40 -3.41
N ASP A 117 14.98 5.02 -2.33
CA ASP A 117 16.26 5.76 -2.27
C ASP A 117 17.46 4.95 -2.78
N LYS A 118 17.39 3.61 -2.68
CA LYS A 118 18.39 2.66 -3.20
C LYS A 118 18.06 2.06 -4.57
N GLY A 119 17.01 2.54 -5.24
CA GLY A 119 16.69 2.20 -6.63
C GLY A 119 15.92 0.90 -6.85
N VAL A 120 15.27 0.34 -5.81
CA VAL A 120 14.27 -0.73 -6.00
C VAL A 120 12.99 -0.09 -6.50
N VAL A 121 12.44 -0.57 -7.62
CA VAL A 121 11.23 0.00 -8.23
C VAL A 121 10.06 -0.97 -8.16
N LEU A 122 8.82 -0.47 -8.26
CA LEU A 122 7.66 -1.32 -8.48
C LEU A 122 7.85 -2.20 -9.72
N LEU A 123 7.21 -3.36 -9.71
CA LEU A 123 7.26 -4.43 -10.70
C LEU A 123 8.61 -5.15 -10.85
N GLN A 124 9.63 -4.81 -10.06
CA GLN A 124 10.83 -5.63 -9.94
C GLN A 124 10.58 -6.90 -9.13
N THR A 125 11.47 -7.87 -9.28
CA THR A 125 11.44 -9.15 -8.58
C THR A 125 11.94 -9.03 -7.15
N GLU A 126 11.58 -10.02 -6.34
CA GLU A 126 12.11 -10.20 -4.98
C GLU A 126 13.65 -10.18 -4.95
N SER A 127 14.31 -10.82 -5.92
CA SER A 127 15.78 -10.91 -5.99
C SER A 127 16.48 -9.55 -6.05
N LYS A 128 15.89 -8.55 -6.72
CA LYS A 128 16.47 -7.20 -6.79
C LYS A 128 16.41 -6.50 -5.44
N MET A 129 15.33 -6.72 -4.71
CA MET A 129 15.13 -6.22 -3.36
C MET A 129 16.09 -6.90 -2.36
N GLU A 130 16.25 -8.22 -2.42
CA GLU A 130 17.22 -8.95 -1.58
C GLU A 130 18.66 -8.51 -1.84
N ALA A 131 19.02 -8.28 -3.10
CA ALA A 131 20.34 -7.76 -3.45
C ALA A 131 20.61 -6.35 -2.89
N THR A 132 19.56 -5.58 -2.60
CA THR A 132 19.66 -4.19 -2.16
C THR A 132 19.63 -4.06 -0.63
N TYR A 133 18.78 -4.85 0.03
CA TYR A 133 18.51 -4.73 1.47
C TYR A 133 18.95 -5.97 2.28
N GLY A 134 19.44 -7.02 1.62
CA GLY A 134 19.82 -8.29 2.24
C GLY A 134 18.63 -9.20 2.47
N ARG A 135 18.80 -10.24 3.29
CA ARG A 135 17.75 -11.24 3.60
C ARG A 135 17.23 -11.16 5.03
N SER A 136 17.61 -10.12 5.76
CA SER A 136 17.17 -9.89 7.14
C SER A 136 15.79 -9.21 7.17
N TYR A 137 14.78 -9.94 6.72
CA TYR A 137 13.39 -9.50 6.69
C TYR A 137 12.44 -10.52 7.34
N ARG A 138 11.25 -10.06 7.72
CA ARG A 138 10.12 -10.93 8.05
C ARG A 138 9.28 -11.18 6.80
N ARG A 139 8.80 -12.41 6.63
CA ARG A 139 7.96 -12.83 5.52
C ARG A 139 6.61 -13.28 6.06
N TYR A 140 5.54 -12.83 5.42
CA TYR A 140 4.18 -13.22 5.73
C TYR A 140 3.47 -13.60 4.43
N GLU A 141 2.82 -14.76 4.43
CA GLU A 141 2.13 -15.26 3.26
C GLU A 141 0.62 -15.18 3.46
N TYR A 142 -0.05 -14.66 2.44
CA TYR A 142 -1.50 -14.51 2.38
C TYR A 142 -1.98 -15.18 1.08
N PRO A 143 -2.12 -16.51 1.06
CA PRO A 143 -2.49 -17.25 -0.15
C PRO A 143 -3.85 -16.82 -0.72
N ASP A 144 -4.83 -16.58 0.14
CA ASP A 144 -6.19 -16.15 -0.25
C ASP A 144 -6.17 -14.77 -0.92
N ASP A 145 -5.29 -13.88 -0.44
CA ASP A 145 -5.08 -12.54 -0.98
C ASP A 145 -4.03 -12.54 -2.10
N LYS A 146 -3.45 -13.71 -2.43
CA LYS A 146 -2.41 -13.89 -3.46
C LYS A 146 -1.25 -12.92 -3.26
N LEU A 147 -0.77 -12.81 -2.03
CA LEU A 147 0.21 -11.82 -1.63
C LEU A 147 1.27 -12.44 -0.71
N THR A 148 2.53 -12.07 -0.91
CA THR A 148 3.57 -12.18 0.10
C THR A 148 3.92 -10.78 0.57
N LEU A 149 3.93 -10.58 1.88
CA LEU A 149 4.41 -9.37 2.53
C LEU A 149 5.82 -9.59 3.07
N ILE A 150 6.74 -8.72 2.69
CA ILE A 150 8.11 -8.70 3.20
C ILE A 150 8.32 -7.41 3.99
N ARG A 151 8.90 -7.52 5.19
CA ARG A 151 9.17 -6.37 6.07
C ARG A 151 10.60 -6.34 6.57
N TYR A 152 11.29 -5.26 6.25
CA TYR A 152 12.55 -4.87 6.90
C TYR A 152 12.21 -4.00 8.11
N VAL A 153 11.93 -4.64 9.24
CA VAL A 153 11.44 -3.97 10.44
C VAL A 153 12.39 -2.89 10.93
N ALA A 154 13.70 -3.16 10.95
CA ALA A 154 14.72 -2.20 11.36
C ALA A 154 14.83 -0.97 10.43
N LEU A 155 14.41 -1.10 9.16
CA LEU A 155 14.44 -0.03 8.18
C LEU A 155 13.11 0.74 8.09
N GLY A 156 12.02 0.19 8.62
CA GLY A 156 10.70 0.76 8.40
C GLY A 156 10.22 0.63 6.95
N LEU A 157 10.53 -0.49 6.28
CA LEU A 157 10.16 -0.78 4.89
C LEU A 157 9.32 -2.06 4.78
N GLN A 158 8.25 -2.00 4.00
CA GLN A 158 7.37 -3.09 3.63
C GLN A 158 7.28 -3.21 2.11
N LEU A 159 7.28 -4.44 1.59
CA LEU A 159 7.04 -4.72 0.18
C LEU A 159 5.96 -5.79 0.05
N GLY A 160 5.02 -5.59 -0.88
CA GLY A 160 4.02 -6.60 -1.23
C GLY A 160 4.33 -7.21 -2.59
N ILE A 161 4.47 -8.53 -2.65
CA ILE A 161 4.75 -9.31 -3.86
C ILE A 161 3.49 -10.07 -4.25
N VAL A 162 3.06 -9.93 -5.50
CA VAL A 162 1.85 -10.60 -5.99
C VAL A 162 2.13 -12.06 -6.34
N ASN A 163 1.37 -12.97 -5.76
CA ASN A 163 1.39 -14.40 -5.99
C ASN A 163 0.16 -14.86 -6.80
N TYR A 164 -0.01 -14.28 -7.99
CA TYR A 164 -1.13 -14.63 -8.86
C TYR A 164 -0.67 -15.17 -10.22
N PRO A 165 -0.46 -16.50 -10.38
CA PRO A 165 0.12 -17.08 -11.60
C PRO A 165 -0.62 -16.76 -12.91
N SER A 166 -1.94 -16.57 -12.86
CA SER A 166 -2.73 -16.19 -14.05
C SER A 166 -2.49 -14.74 -14.50
N GLN A 167 -1.87 -13.91 -13.67
CA GLN A 167 -1.50 -12.52 -13.98
C GLN A 167 0.01 -12.39 -14.11
N ARG A 168 0.56 -13.00 -15.16
CA ARG A 168 2.00 -13.09 -15.42
C ARG A 168 2.75 -11.74 -15.39
N ALA A 169 2.06 -10.64 -15.73
CA ALA A 169 2.65 -9.31 -15.74
C ALA A 169 3.07 -8.81 -14.35
N ILE A 170 2.39 -9.26 -13.28
CA ILE A 170 2.63 -8.83 -11.90
C ILE A 170 3.00 -9.97 -10.96
N HIS A 171 2.80 -11.24 -11.36
CA HIS A 171 3.19 -12.40 -10.57
C HIS A 171 4.70 -12.40 -10.24
N GLY A 172 5.04 -12.65 -8.98
CA GLY A 172 6.41 -12.67 -8.48
C GLY A 172 7.07 -11.30 -8.42
N ARG A 173 6.29 -10.21 -8.55
CA ARG A 173 6.80 -8.84 -8.59
C ARG A 173 6.27 -8.01 -7.44
N ILE A 174 7.10 -7.06 -7.02
CA ILE A 174 6.77 -6.04 -6.03
C ILE A 174 5.67 -5.16 -6.62
N PHE A 175 4.47 -5.25 -6.08
CA PHE A 175 3.34 -4.42 -6.51
C PHE A 175 3.05 -3.29 -5.51
N THR A 176 3.56 -3.40 -4.28
CA THR A 176 3.44 -2.36 -3.26
C THR A 176 4.74 -2.11 -2.52
N MET A 177 4.99 -0.85 -2.14
CA MET A 177 6.09 -0.42 -1.27
C MET A 177 5.55 0.50 -0.19
N GLY A 178 5.77 0.16 1.07
CA GLY A 178 5.29 0.92 2.22
C GLY A 178 6.38 1.29 3.19
N ILE A 179 6.18 2.39 3.89
CA ILE A 179 7.05 2.84 4.98
C ILE A 179 6.26 2.91 6.29
N PHE A 180 6.95 2.60 7.38
CA PHE A 180 6.44 2.68 8.75
C PHE A 180 7.58 3.07 9.69
N THR A 181 7.27 3.39 10.94
CA THR A 181 8.31 3.82 11.89
C THR A 181 9.31 2.67 12.13
N PRO A 182 10.64 2.88 11.91
CA PRO A 182 11.64 1.85 12.13
C PRO A 182 11.53 1.18 13.51
N GLY A 183 11.61 -0.14 13.55
CA GLY A 183 11.47 -0.94 14.77
C GLY A 183 10.02 -1.11 15.26
N LYS A 184 9.05 -0.35 14.75
CA LYS A 184 7.64 -0.44 15.12
C LYS A 184 6.84 -1.08 14.00
N GLU A 185 6.92 -2.40 13.93
CA GLU A 185 6.19 -3.16 12.93
C GLU A 185 4.67 -2.90 13.03
N PRO A 186 3.99 -2.49 11.94
CA PRO A 186 2.55 -2.30 11.96
C PRO A 186 1.84 -3.63 12.23
N PRO A 187 0.77 -3.64 13.04
CA PRO A 187 -0.04 -4.85 13.22
C PRO A 187 -0.48 -5.40 11.88
N LEU A 188 -0.49 -6.73 11.76
CA LEU A 188 -1.06 -7.40 10.59
C LEU A 188 -2.59 -7.33 10.70
N ALA A 189 -3.26 -6.99 9.60
CA ALA A 189 -4.73 -6.94 9.57
C ALA A 189 -5.36 -8.35 9.63
N LYS A 190 -4.62 -9.38 9.22
CA LYS A 190 -4.99 -10.78 9.32
C LYS A 190 -3.78 -11.59 9.80
N SER A 191 -4.03 -12.62 10.59
CA SER A 191 -3.01 -13.62 10.88
C SER A 191 -2.56 -14.29 9.58
N PRO A 192 -1.25 -14.41 9.31
CA PRO A 192 -0.76 -15.18 8.18
C PRO A 192 -1.19 -16.64 8.36
N THR A 193 -1.45 -17.34 7.25
CA THR A 193 -1.70 -18.78 7.30
C THR A 193 -0.39 -19.46 7.72
N LYS A 194 -0.47 -20.41 8.66
CA LYS A 194 0.67 -21.23 9.09
C LYS A 194 1.16 -22.15 7.99
#